data_AF-B8BI69-F1
#
_entry.id   AF-B8BI69-F1
#
_cell.length_a   1.000
_cell.length_b   1.000
_cell.length_c   1.000
_cell.angle_alpha   90.00
_cell.angle_beta   90.00
_cell.angle_gamma   90.00
#
_symmetry.space_group_name_H-M   'P 1'
#
loop_
_entity.id
_entity.type
_entity.pdbx_description
1 polymer ?
#
loop_
_entity_poly.entity_id
_entity_poly.type
_entity_poly.pdbx_seq_one_letter_code
_entity_poly.pdbx_strand_id
1 'polypeptide(L)' 'MAHLEIFFRKVEQNGLILSKKKLEICKEKINFLGHKIGEGKIHLQEHIAKKILEFPDAMNDKKKLQHS' A
#
# COMPACT_ATOMS: atom_id res chain seq x y z
N MET A 1 -4.49 -13.65 -18.51
CA MET A 1 -5.86 -13.80 -17.97
C MET A 1 -5.98 -14.89 -16.89
N ALA A 2 -5.25 -16.00 -17.01
CA ALA A 2 -5.31 -17.10 -16.04
C ALA A 2 -5.14 -16.70 -14.56
N HIS A 3 -4.22 -15.79 -14.21
CA HIS A 3 -3.99 -15.40 -12.81
C HIS A 3 -5.20 -14.71 -12.15
N LEU A 4 -5.89 -13.84 -12.89
CA LEU A 4 -7.00 -13.07 -12.34
C LEU A 4 -8.24 -13.96 -12.14
N GLU A 5 -8.50 -14.88 -13.06
CA GLU A 5 -9.55 -15.89 -12.92
C GLU A 5 -9.31 -16.81 -11.72
N ILE A 6 -8.07 -17.27 -11.52
CA ILE A 6 -7.70 -18.08 -10.36
C ILE A 6 -7.94 -17.29 -9.06
N PHE A 7 -7.57 -16.01 -9.02
CA PHE A 7 -7.79 -15.14 -7.88
C PHE A 7 -9.28 -15.00 -7.55
N PHE A 8 -10.12 -14.66 -8.53
CA PHE A 8 -11.57 -14.51 -8.30
C PHE A 8 -12.22 -15.82 -7.86
N ARG A 9 -11.87 -16.94 -8.49
CA ARG A 9 -12.34 -18.26 -8.06
C ARG A 9 -11.99 -18.54 -6.59
N LYS A 10 -10.79 -18.17 -6.15
CA LYS A 10 -10.38 -18.32 -4.74
C LYS A 10 -11.16 -17.40 -3.81
N VAL A 11 -11.41 -16.16 -4.20
CA VAL A 11 -12.25 -15.22 -3.44
C VAL A 11 -13.65 -15.79 -3.23
N GLU A 12 -14.29 -16.27 -4.30
CA GLU A 12 -15.63 -16.87 -4.24
C GLU A 12 -15.65 -18.14 -3.39
N GLN A 13 -14.69 -19.05 -3.58
CA GLN A 13 -14.58 -20.28 -2.79
C GLN A 13 -14.45 -20.04 -1.27
N ASN A 14 -13.88 -18.90 -0.87
CA ASN A 14 -13.72 -18.53 0.53
C ASN A 14 -14.85 -17.62 1.05
N GLY A 15 -15.89 -17.36 0.24
CA GLY A 15 -17.02 -16.50 0.63
C GLY A 15 -16.65 -15.03 0.82
N LEU A 16 -15.56 -14.57 0.19
CA LEU A 16 -15.10 -13.19 0.30
C LEU A 16 -15.83 -12.28 -0.70
N ILE A 17 -16.18 -11.07 -0.27
CA ILE A 17 -16.80 -10.04 -1.12
C ILE A 17 -15.80 -8.93 -1.40
N LEU A 18 -15.57 -8.65 -2.69
CA LEU A 18 -14.67 -7.58 -3.12
C LEU A 18 -15.42 -6.28 -3.36
N SER A 19 -14.87 -5.17 -2.88
CA SER A 19 -15.40 -3.84 -3.19
C SER A 19 -14.97 -3.40 -4.59
N LYS A 20 -15.92 -3.29 -5.52
CA LYS A 20 -15.67 -2.77 -6.88
C LYS A 20 -14.98 -1.40 -6.89
N LYS A 21 -15.27 -0.54 -5.89
CA LYS A 21 -14.69 0.81 -5.79
C LYS A 21 -13.24 0.82 -5.33
N LYS A 22 -12.80 -0.19 -4.57
CA LYS A 22 -11.44 -0.26 -4.00
C LYS A 22 -10.47 -1.11 -4.83
N LEU A 23 -10.97 -1.80 -5.84
CA LEU A 23 -10.20 -2.76 -6.61
C LEU A 23 -9.47 -2.05 -7.76
N GLU A 24 -8.17 -2.25 -7.86
CA GLU A 24 -7.33 -1.75 -8.96
C GLU A 24 -6.86 -2.95 -9.82
N ILE A 25 -7.42 -3.09 -11.02
CA ILE A 25 -7.08 -4.18 -11.97
C ILE A 25 -6.47 -3.57 -13.24
N CYS A 26 -5.48 -4.26 -13.81
CA CYS A 26 -4.84 -3.89 -15.08
C CYS A 26 -4.32 -2.43 -15.09
N LYS A 27 -3.78 -1.97 -13.97
CA LYS A 27 -3.11 -0.68 -13.86
C LYS A 27 -1.61 -0.85 -14.07
N GLU A 28 -1.00 0.09 -14.78
CA GLU A 28 0.46 0.15 -14.94
C GLU A 28 1.18 0.56 -13.65
N LYS A 29 0.47 1.27 -12.77
CA LYS A 29 0.96 1.75 -11.47
C LYS A 29 -0.10 1.48 -10.40
N ILE A 30 0.32 0.95 -9.25
CA ILE A 30 -0.56 0.68 -8.09
C ILE A 30 0.06 1.21 -6.81
N ASN A 31 -0.80 1.47 -5.82
CA ASN A 31 -0.38 1.74 -4.46
C ASN A 31 -0.52 0.46 -3.63
N PHE A 32 0.58 -0.03 -3.06
CA PHE A 32 0.59 -1.25 -2.27
C PHE A 32 1.51 -1.10 -1.06
N LEU A 33 0.95 -1.31 0.14
CA LEU A 33 1.67 -1.27 1.42
C LEU A 33 2.56 -0.03 1.60
N GLY A 34 2.04 1.17 1.31
CA GLY A 34 2.80 2.41 1.45
C GLY A 34 3.76 2.71 0.28
N HIS A 35 3.77 1.88 -0.76
CA HIS A 35 4.65 2.04 -1.91
C HIS A 35 3.84 2.26 -3.19
N LYS A 36 4.40 3.05 -4.10
CA LYS A 36 3.96 3.18 -5.47
C LYS A 36 4.80 2.24 -6.34
N ILE A 37 4.16 1.24 -6.91
CA ILE A 37 4.79 0.21 -7.76
C ILE A 37 4.38 0.47 -9.20
N GLY A 38 5.34 0.48 -10.12
CA GLY A 38 5.11 0.63 -11.56
C GLY A 38 6.39 0.91 -12.33
N GLU A 39 6.35 0.77 -13.65
CA GLU A 39 7.50 1.05 -14.53
C GLU A 39 8.80 0.29 -14.14
N GLY A 40 8.65 -0.92 -13.59
CA GLY A 40 9.77 -1.73 -13.10
C GLY A 40 10.44 -1.21 -11.81
N LYS A 41 9.82 -0.26 -11.12
CA LYS A 41 10.35 0.38 -9.91
C LYS A 41 9.35 0.32 -8.75
N ILE A 42 9.90 0.44 -7.55
CA ILE A 42 9.16 0.54 -6.28
C ILE A 42 9.61 1.84 -5.61
N HIS A 43 8.67 2.75 -5.38
CA HIS A 43 8.94 4.03 -4.71
C HIS A 43 8.13 4.13 -3.43
N LEU A 44 8.71 4.74 -2.40
CA LEU A 44 7.95 5.09 -1.19
C LEU A 44 6.90 6.15 -1.54
N GLN A 45 5.71 6.06 -0.95
CA GLN A 45 4.71 7.11 -1.12
C GLN A 45 5.19 8.43 -0.49
N GLU A 46 4.91 9.53 -1.18
CA GLU A 46 5.43 10.87 -0.84
C GLU A 46 5.11 11.28 0.60
N HIS A 47 3.90 11.02 1.08
CA HIS A 47 3.51 11.37 2.45
C HIS A 47 4.28 10.59 3.51
N ILE A 48 4.73 9.36 3.23
CA ILE A 48 5.55 8.56 4.15
C ILE A 48 6.99 9.08 4.13
N ALA A 49 7.53 9.33 2.93
CA ALA A 49 8.85 9.93 2.78
C ALA A 49 8.94 11.29 3.50
N LYS A 50 7.90 12.12 3.34
CA LYS A 50 7.76 13.41 4.01
C LYS A 50 7.71 13.26 5.53
N LYS A 51 6.93 12.32 6.06
CA LYS A 51 6.85 12.06 7.52
C LYS A 51 8.22 11.68 8.10
N ILE A 52 9.03 10.92 7.36
CA ILE A 52 10.40 10.55 7.78
C ILE A 52 11.32 11.77 7.77
N LEU A 53 11.26 12.59 6.72
CA LEU A 53 12.10 13.81 6.61
C LEU A 53 11.73 14.89 7.63
N GLU A 54 10.45 15.00 7.97
CA GLU A 54 9.94 15.94 8.98
C GLU A 54 10.11 15.40 10.42
N PHE A 55 10.61 14.17 10.57
CA PHE A 55 10.84 13.59 11.87
C PHE A 55 12.06 14.27 12.54
N PRO A 56 11.90 14.83 13.76
CA PRO A 56 12.94 15.64 14.38
C PRO A 56 14.14 14.79 14.86
N ASP A 57 15.36 15.25 14.59
CA ASP A 57 16.61 14.58 15.00
C ASP A 57 16.80 14.54 16.52
N ALA A 58 16.36 15.58 17.23
CA ALA A 58 16.45 15.68 18.68
C ALA A 58 15.09 15.39 19.33
N MET A 59 15.04 14.32 20.13
CA MET A 59 13.80 13.85 20.75
C MET A 59 13.81 14.15 22.25
N ASN A 60 13.35 15.36 22.61
CA ASN A 60 13.36 15.84 23.99
C ASN A 60 12.25 15.24 24.89
N ASP A 61 11.34 14.42 24.35
CA ASP A 61 10.22 13.84 25.09
C ASP A 61 9.89 12.41 24.62
N LYS A 62 9.81 11.47 25.57
CA LYS A 62 9.55 10.04 25.35
C LYS A 62 8.16 9.77 24.76
N LYS A 63 7.21 10.70 24.89
CA LYS A 63 5.86 10.58 24.32
C LYS A 63 5.84 10.61 22.78
N LYS A 64 6.86 11.21 22.15
CA LYS A 64 6.95 11.30 20.68
C LYS A 64 7.33 9.97 20.00
N LEU A 65 7.90 9.02 20.75
CA LEU A 65 8.33 7.72 20.23
C LEU A 65 7.14 6.78 19.88
N GLN A 66 6.00 6.93 20.56
CA GLN A 66 4.89 5.96 20.50
C GLN A 66 3.81 6.29 19.45
N HIS A 67 3.90 7.46 18.80
CA HIS A 67 2.95 7.93 17.77
C HIS A 67 3.54 7.98 16.35
N SER A 68 4.73 7.39 16.17
CA SER A 68 5.46 7.34 14.89
C SER A 68 4.89 6.28 13.96
#